data_AF-A0A369Q2G4-F1
#
_entry.id   AF-A0A369Q2G4-F1
#
_cell.length_a   1.000
_cell.length_b   1.000
_cell.length_c   1.000
_cell.angle_alpha   90.00
_cell.angle_beta   90.00
_cell.angle_gamma   90.00
#
_symmetry.space_group_name_H-M   'P 1'
#
loop_
_entity.id
_entity.type
_entity.pdbx_description
1 polymer ?
#
loop_
_entity_poly.entity_id
_entity_poly.type
_entity_poly.pdbx_seq_one_letter_code
_entity_poly.pdbx_strand_id
1 'polypeptide(L)'
;MINSDQSHRSRILQLARSNAVERAWSLLVESGLDRQEDDPAALTLTARLVKDRAKRTYGAERIRLLRQSADKYAQAAAIDGATYPLINAATLSFLAGDKADSEAGARAVLARLDSDPSSAETPYWREATRAEALLLLGRMDEAREAVLRGIAKAPEAWEDHAATLGQLRLLMAEMDMHPGDADWLDVLQPPRSVQFSGVMGLSADDAAAGKVVCELIDTEAPGFAYGALAAGGDILAAEAMRARGGELHIVLPCAPHLFRTHSVTCVDPAWGPRFDRMLEQAATVYCLQDTDGPSTDGIALANLVAAGLARANAVRLQSEAIRLVVTTGSPGAARRSDVGGLRMVEARIGRTADVAECTLPGNGTARSLVSCMDYTVQTATFTSAGRAWDAVSDHVAGLDYRLIDANALKDQSSEAVTILARLARDGQKLATHSFAHALLAERADIRVEPMGELRGTQGPFAFYALYTEPTGFAATNIT
;
A
#
# COMPACT_ATOMS: atom_id res chain seq x y z
N MET A 1 16.96 28.24 -15.76
CA MET A 1 16.02 28.55 -14.65
C MET A 1 14.82 27.65 -14.84
N ILE A 2 14.67 26.61 -14.03
CA ILE A 2 13.42 25.84 -14.01
C ILE A 2 12.36 26.78 -13.44
N ASN A 3 11.27 26.99 -14.18
CA ASN A 3 10.21 27.94 -13.83
C ASN A 3 9.67 27.60 -12.42
N SER A 4 9.59 28.58 -11.52
CA SER A 4 9.21 28.35 -10.11
C SER A 4 7.88 27.61 -9.98
N ASP A 5 6.95 27.91 -10.89
CA ASP A 5 5.62 27.30 -10.93
C ASP A 5 5.67 25.82 -11.32
N GLN A 6 6.58 25.44 -12.21
CA GLN A 6 6.77 24.04 -12.61
C GLN A 6 7.35 23.21 -11.44
N SER A 7 8.27 23.81 -10.67
CA SER A 7 8.82 23.21 -9.45
C SER A 7 7.73 23.04 -8.37
N HIS A 8 6.92 24.07 -8.14
CA HIS A 8 5.78 24.01 -7.20
C HIS A 8 4.77 22.93 -7.62
N ARG A 9 4.34 22.89 -8.89
CA ARG A 9 3.40 21.89 -9.41
C ARG A 9 3.89 20.46 -9.20
N SER A 10 5.15 20.18 -9.52
CA SER A 10 5.72 18.84 -9.31
C SER A 10 5.69 18.42 -7.85
N ARG A 11 6.00 19.35 -6.93
CA ARG A 11 5.98 19.08 -5.49
C ARG A 11 4.57 18.87 -4.95
N ILE A 12 3.60 19.67 -5.40
CA ILE A 12 2.18 19.49 -5.06
C ILE A 12 1.67 18.15 -5.57
N LEU A 13 1.99 17.77 -6.82
CA LEU A 13 1.62 16.47 -7.38
C LEU A 13 2.23 15.30 -6.62
N GLN A 14 3.49 15.42 -6.19
CA GLN A 14 4.13 14.40 -5.36
C GLN A 14 3.40 14.23 -4.02
N LEU A 15 3.05 15.33 -3.35
CA LEU A 15 2.27 15.31 -2.11
C LEU A 15 0.86 14.72 -2.35
N ALA A 16 0.19 15.08 -3.44
CA ALA A 16 -1.12 14.53 -3.79
C ALA A 16 -1.06 13.02 -4.06
N ARG A 17 -0.04 12.55 -4.79
CA ARG A 17 0.21 11.12 -5.06
C ARG A 17 0.55 10.34 -3.79
N SER A 18 1.22 10.97 -2.83
CA SER A 18 1.46 10.39 -1.51
C SER A 18 0.26 10.52 -0.56
N ASN A 19 -0.91 10.92 -1.09
CA ASN A 19 -2.16 11.13 -0.37
C ASN A 19 -2.12 12.25 0.71
N ALA A 20 -1.07 13.10 0.70
CA ALA A 20 -0.90 14.25 1.59
C ALA A 20 -1.73 15.48 1.15
N VAL A 21 -3.04 15.29 1.02
CA VAL A 21 -3.98 16.22 0.38
C VAL A 21 -3.99 17.61 1.02
N GLU A 22 -4.08 17.70 2.35
CA GLU A 22 -4.12 19.00 3.04
C GLU A 22 -2.80 19.77 2.90
N ARG A 23 -1.67 19.05 2.90
CA ARG A 23 -0.36 19.66 2.69
C ARG A 23 -0.17 20.12 1.25
N ALA A 24 -0.63 19.31 0.29
CA ALA A 24 -0.67 19.69 -1.12
C ALA A 24 -1.54 20.93 -1.32
N TRP A 25 -2.69 21.03 -0.63
CA TRP A 25 -3.59 22.18 -0.66
C TRP A 25 -2.94 23.44 -0.09
N SER A 26 -2.29 23.36 1.08
CA SER A 26 -1.57 24.51 1.65
C SER A 26 -0.51 25.04 0.67
N LEU A 27 0.28 24.14 0.07
CA LEU A 27 1.31 24.54 -0.90
C LEU A 27 0.70 25.13 -2.20
N LEU A 28 -0.45 24.61 -2.65
CA LEU A 28 -1.18 25.19 -3.79
C LEU A 28 -1.56 26.65 -3.51
N VAL A 29 -2.14 26.93 -2.34
CA VAL A 29 -2.56 28.28 -1.93
C VAL A 29 -1.37 29.23 -1.72
N GLU A 30 -0.30 28.74 -1.08
CA GLU A 30 0.94 29.50 -0.88
C GLU A 30 1.60 29.88 -2.21
N SER A 31 1.56 28.98 -3.19
CA SER A 31 2.10 29.24 -4.54
C SER A 31 1.20 30.15 -5.39
N GLY A 32 -0.04 30.40 -4.97
CA GLY A 32 -1.04 31.18 -5.72
C GLY A 32 -1.62 30.48 -6.96
N LEU A 33 -1.28 29.20 -7.19
CA LEU A 33 -1.80 28.40 -8.30
C LEU A 33 -3.31 28.16 -8.19
N ASP A 34 -3.88 28.25 -6.99
CA ASP A 34 -5.32 28.14 -6.73
C ASP A 34 -6.13 29.28 -7.37
N ARG A 35 -5.49 30.43 -7.62
CA ARG A 35 -6.12 31.64 -8.19
C ARG A 35 -5.95 31.76 -9.70
N GLN A 36 -5.24 30.83 -10.34
CA GLN A 36 -5.06 30.84 -11.79
C GLN A 36 -6.32 30.29 -12.49
N GLU A 37 -6.84 31.02 -13.48
CA GLU A 37 -8.09 30.68 -14.19
C GLU A 37 -7.88 30.43 -15.69
N ASP A 38 -6.69 30.70 -16.22
CA ASP A 38 -6.33 30.61 -17.63
C ASP A 38 -5.19 29.61 -17.89
N ASP A 39 -4.63 28.98 -16.85
CA ASP A 39 -3.64 27.92 -16.96
C ASP A 39 -4.29 26.52 -16.77
N PRO A 40 -4.38 25.70 -17.84
CA PRO A 40 -4.99 24.37 -17.77
C PRO A 40 -4.35 23.43 -16.75
N ALA A 41 -3.03 23.52 -16.56
CA ALA A 41 -2.32 22.67 -15.62
C ALA A 41 -2.56 23.11 -14.17
N ALA A 42 -2.67 24.40 -13.89
CA ALA A 42 -3.06 24.91 -12.56
C ALA A 42 -4.51 24.57 -12.22
N LEU A 43 -5.43 24.73 -13.19
CA LEU A 43 -6.83 24.33 -13.06
C LEU A 43 -6.98 22.84 -12.78
N THR A 44 -6.30 21.99 -13.57
CA THR A 44 -6.29 20.54 -13.40
C THR A 44 -5.76 20.12 -12.03
N LEU A 45 -4.67 20.73 -11.58
CA LEU A 45 -4.08 20.45 -10.27
C LEU A 45 -5.02 20.85 -9.13
N THR A 46 -5.64 22.02 -9.23
CA THR A 46 -6.64 22.51 -8.27
C THR A 46 -7.84 21.56 -8.23
N ALA A 47 -8.39 21.21 -9.39
CA ALA A 47 -9.52 20.31 -9.52
C ALA A 47 -9.23 18.95 -8.88
N ARG A 48 -8.04 18.38 -9.12
CA ARG A 48 -7.59 17.13 -8.48
C ARG A 48 -7.60 17.22 -6.95
N LEU A 49 -7.03 18.27 -6.37
CA LEU A 49 -7.01 18.41 -4.91
C LEU A 49 -8.42 18.61 -4.32
N VAL A 50 -9.30 19.33 -5.02
CA VAL A 50 -10.71 19.45 -4.61
C VAL A 50 -11.41 18.08 -4.68
N LYS A 51 -11.18 17.28 -5.74
CA LYS A 51 -11.68 15.89 -5.85
C LYS A 51 -11.19 15.03 -4.69
N ASP A 52 -9.91 15.14 -4.32
CA ASP A 52 -9.34 14.36 -3.22
C ASP A 52 -9.90 14.78 -1.85
N ARG A 53 -10.23 16.06 -1.66
CA ARG A 53 -10.97 16.53 -0.47
C ARG A 53 -12.42 16.05 -0.47
N ALA A 54 -13.09 16.04 -1.64
CA ALA A 54 -14.45 15.54 -1.77
C ALA A 54 -14.56 14.06 -1.38
N LYS A 55 -13.55 13.23 -1.73
CA LYS A 55 -13.48 11.82 -1.30
C LYS A 55 -13.46 11.61 0.21
N ARG A 56 -13.08 12.64 0.99
CA ARG A 56 -12.96 12.61 2.45
C ARG A 56 -14.12 13.33 3.15
N THR A 57 -15.10 13.78 2.38
CA THR A 57 -16.20 14.63 2.84
C THR A 57 -17.52 13.91 2.58
N TYR A 58 -18.57 14.24 3.34
CA TYR A 58 -19.89 13.62 3.21
C TYR A 58 -21.00 14.65 3.05
N GLY A 59 -22.18 14.18 2.63
CA GLY A 59 -23.40 14.98 2.53
C GLY A 59 -23.30 16.14 1.55
N ALA A 60 -24.00 17.24 1.86
CA ALA A 60 -24.10 18.41 0.97
C ALA A 60 -22.74 19.04 0.62
N GLU A 61 -21.80 19.02 1.57
CA GLU A 61 -20.47 19.58 1.36
C GLU A 61 -19.66 18.75 0.35
N ARG A 62 -19.81 17.42 0.35
CA ARG A 62 -19.22 16.56 -0.68
C ARG A 62 -19.71 16.94 -2.06
N ILE A 63 -21.02 17.10 -2.23
CA ILE A 63 -21.64 17.45 -3.52
C ILE A 63 -21.13 18.82 -3.99
N ARG A 64 -21.01 19.80 -3.09
CA ARG A 64 -20.45 21.12 -3.39
C ARG A 64 -19.02 21.02 -3.92
N LEU A 65 -18.16 20.26 -3.25
CA LEU A 65 -16.76 20.06 -3.68
C LEU A 65 -16.67 19.31 -5.02
N LEU A 66 -17.54 18.32 -5.25
CA LEU A 66 -17.59 17.61 -6.53
C LEU A 66 -17.92 18.55 -7.69
N ARG A 67 -18.94 19.40 -7.55
CA ARG A 67 -19.30 20.42 -8.55
C ARG A 67 -18.17 21.40 -8.79
N GLN A 68 -17.58 21.93 -7.72
CA GLN A 68 -16.44 22.84 -7.82
C GLN A 68 -15.26 22.20 -8.58
N SER A 69 -14.98 20.92 -8.32
CA SER A 69 -13.93 20.18 -9.03
C SER A 69 -14.29 19.97 -10.51
N ALA A 70 -15.56 19.60 -10.80
CA ALA A 70 -16.05 19.42 -12.16
C ALA A 70 -15.90 20.71 -13.00
N ASP A 71 -16.28 21.86 -12.44
CA ASP A 71 -16.17 23.17 -13.10
C ASP A 71 -14.72 23.50 -13.47
N LYS A 72 -13.77 23.27 -12.55
CA LYS A 72 -12.34 23.53 -12.79
C LYS A 72 -11.77 22.60 -13.86
N TYR A 73 -12.16 21.33 -13.88
CA TYR A 73 -11.78 20.40 -14.93
C TYR A 73 -12.38 20.76 -16.30
N ALA A 74 -13.66 21.16 -16.34
CA ALA A 74 -14.34 21.60 -17.55
C ALA A 74 -13.68 22.87 -18.12
N GLN A 75 -13.30 23.82 -17.25
CA GLN A 75 -12.57 25.02 -17.63
C GLN A 75 -11.22 24.68 -18.27
N ALA A 76 -10.44 23.75 -17.68
CA ALA A 76 -9.18 23.29 -18.26
C ALA A 76 -9.40 22.66 -19.65
N ALA A 77 -10.39 21.75 -19.77
CA ALA A 77 -10.73 21.05 -21.01
C ALA A 77 -11.20 21.99 -22.14
N ALA A 78 -11.75 23.16 -21.79
CA ALA A 78 -12.18 24.17 -22.74
C ALA A 78 -11.00 24.95 -23.35
N ILE A 79 -9.88 25.04 -22.63
CA ILE A 79 -8.70 25.79 -23.07
C ILE A 79 -7.82 24.94 -23.99
N ASP A 80 -7.48 23.70 -23.59
CA ASP A 80 -6.50 22.86 -24.30
C ASP A 80 -7.13 21.73 -25.12
N GLY A 81 -8.43 21.46 -24.96
CA GLY A 81 -9.12 20.38 -25.65
C GLY A 81 -8.79 18.98 -25.12
N ALA A 82 -8.04 18.84 -24.02
CA ALA A 82 -7.60 17.56 -23.50
C ALA A 82 -8.78 16.69 -23.01
N THR A 83 -8.67 15.38 -23.21
CA THR A 83 -9.68 14.39 -22.81
C THR A 83 -9.62 14.07 -21.33
N TYR A 84 -8.43 14.03 -20.72
CA TYR A 84 -8.26 13.78 -19.29
C TYR A 84 -9.04 14.77 -18.37
N PRO A 85 -8.95 16.11 -18.54
CA PRO A 85 -9.77 17.01 -17.74
C PRO A 85 -11.26 16.84 -18.03
N LEU A 86 -11.64 16.63 -19.30
CA LEU A 86 -13.04 16.51 -19.71
C LEU A 86 -13.72 15.27 -19.10
N ILE A 87 -13.07 14.11 -19.10
CA ILE A 87 -13.64 12.89 -18.50
C ILE A 87 -13.77 13.02 -16.99
N ASN A 88 -12.80 13.66 -16.32
CA ASN A 88 -12.90 13.92 -14.89
C ASN A 88 -14.07 14.86 -14.59
N ALA A 89 -14.31 15.90 -15.40
CA ALA A 89 -15.48 16.76 -15.26
C ALA A 89 -16.78 15.94 -15.35
N ALA A 90 -16.92 15.10 -16.38
CA ALA A 90 -18.10 14.25 -16.58
C ALA A 90 -18.35 13.31 -15.38
N THR A 91 -17.30 12.63 -14.91
CA THR A 91 -17.39 11.76 -13.74
C THR A 91 -17.78 12.51 -12.47
N LEU A 92 -17.23 13.70 -12.24
CA LEU A 92 -17.55 14.48 -11.05
C LEU A 92 -18.97 15.03 -11.09
N SER A 93 -19.47 15.42 -12.26
CA SER A 93 -20.89 15.76 -12.47
C SER A 93 -21.79 14.57 -12.15
N PHE A 94 -21.43 13.36 -12.58
CA PHE A 94 -22.17 12.14 -12.24
C PHE A 94 -22.25 11.92 -10.72
N LEU A 95 -21.10 11.97 -10.03
CA LEU A 95 -21.02 11.80 -8.59
C LEU A 95 -21.72 12.92 -7.79
N ALA A 96 -21.92 14.09 -8.40
CA ALA A 96 -22.70 15.20 -7.84
C ALA A 96 -24.22 15.07 -8.08
N GLY A 97 -24.66 14.09 -8.87
CA GLY A 97 -26.05 13.88 -9.27
C GLY A 97 -26.46 14.62 -10.55
N ASP A 98 -25.53 15.30 -11.22
CA ASP A 98 -25.77 16.13 -12.40
C ASP A 98 -25.66 15.27 -13.68
N LYS A 99 -26.61 14.35 -13.86
CA LYS A 99 -26.58 13.31 -14.89
C LYS A 99 -26.49 13.85 -16.32
N ALA A 100 -27.20 14.93 -16.64
CA ALA A 100 -27.20 15.52 -17.98
C ALA A 100 -25.80 16.02 -18.39
N ASP A 101 -25.11 16.70 -17.47
CA ASP A 101 -23.76 17.23 -17.70
C ASP A 101 -22.74 16.10 -17.82
N SER A 102 -22.87 15.05 -16.99
CA SER A 102 -22.07 13.84 -17.11
C SER A 102 -22.19 13.21 -18.50
N GLU A 103 -23.41 12.93 -18.96
CA GLU A 103 -23.61 12.27 -20.25
C GLU A 103 -23.16 13.16 -21.42
N ALA A 104 -23.37 14.48 -21.34
CA ALA A 104 -22.89 15.42 -22.35
C ALA A 104 -21.35 15.41 -22.42
N GLY A 105 -20.68 15.46 -21.27
CA GLY A 105 -19.23 15.37 -21.17
C GLY A 105 -18.68 14.04 -21.70
N ALA A 106 -19.30 12.91 -21.32
CA ALA A 106 -18.89 11.58 -21.79
C ALA A 106 -19.02 11.42 -23.31
N ARG A 107 -20.11 11.91 -23.93
CA ARG A 107 -20.26 11.92 -25.40
C ARG A 107 -19.19 12.78 -26.07
N ALA A 108 -18.87 13.94 -25.49
CA ALA A 108 -17.83 14.82 -26.01
C ALA A 108 -16.43 14.18 -25.91
N VAL A 109 -16.12 13.43 -24.83
CA VAL A 109 -14.89 12.65 -24.70
C VAL A 109 -14.76 11.63 -25.83
N LEU A 110 -15.80 10.82 -26.06
CA LEU A 110 -15.78 9.81 -27.12
C LEU A 110 -15.57 10.44 -28.51
N ALA A 111 -16.30 11.52 -28.81
CA ALA A 111 -16.14 12.25 -30.07
C ALA A 111 -14.70 12.76 -30.26
N ARG A 112 -14.07 13.30 -29.20
CA ARG A 112 -12.67 13.76 -29.25
C ARG A 112 -11.71 12.60 -29.50
N LEU A 113 -11.85 11.49 -28.77
CA LEU A 113 -11.00 10.30 -28.93
C LEU A 113 -11.09 9.69 -30.33
N ASP A 114 -12.27 9.72 -30.95
CA ASP A 114 -12.51 9.21 -32.30
C ASP A 114 -11.95 10.18 -33.38
N SER A 115 -12.01 11.49 -33.12
CA SER A 115 -11.54 12.52 -34.05
C SER A 115 -10.03 12.74 -34.09
N ASP A 116 -9.33 12.44 -32.98
CA ASP A 116 -7.88 12.58 -32.88
C ASP A 116 -7.23 11.26 -32.42
N PRO A 117 -6.87 10.38 -33.37
CA PRO A 117 -6.10 9.16 -33.10
C PRO A 117 -4.70 9.41 -32.54
N SER A 118 -4.19 10.64 -32.68
CA SER A 118 -2.80 11.05 -32.37
C SER A 118 -2.66 11.88 -31.09
N SER A 119 -3.67 11.89 -30.22
CA SER A 119 -3.63 12.69 -28.99
C SER A 119 -2.39 12.39 -28.14
N ALA A 120 -1.99 13.38 -27.34
CA ALA A 120 -0.82 13.28 -26.46
C ALA A 120 -0.94 12.23 -25.33
N GLU A 121 -2.10 11.60 -25.17
CA GLU A 121 -2.30 10.53 -24.18
C GLU A 121 -1.63 9.23 -24.61
N THR A 122 -1.12 8.47 -23.64
CA THR A 122 -0.57 7.16 -23.95
C THR A 122 -1.66 6.22 -24.48
N PRO A 123 -1.30 5.20 -25.28
CA PRO A 123 -2.28 4.26 -25.82
C PRO A 123 -3.15 3.56 -24.77
N TYR A 124 -2.62 3.36 -23.55
CA TYR A 124 -3.35 2.85 -22.39
C TYR A 124 -4.40 3.86 -21.91
N TRP A 125 -3.98 5.09 -21.58
CA TRP A 125 -4.85 6.10 -21.00
C TRP A 125 -6.00 6.49 -21.92
N ARG A 126 -5.78 6.48 -23.25
CA ARG A 126 -6.84 6.66 -24.24
C ARG A 126 -7.98 5.64 -24.09
N GLU A 127 -7.67 4.36 -23.85
CA GLU A 127 -8.69 3.33 -23.65
C GLU A 127 -9.30 3.41 -22.26
N ALA A 128 -8.53 3.74 -21.22
CA ALA A 128 -9.05 3.95 -19.88
C ALA A 128 -10.08 5.10 -19.84
N THR A 129 -9.76 6.23 -20.49
CA THR A 129 -10.69 7.36 -20.66
C THR A 129 -11.91 6.98 -21.49
N ARG A 130 -11.75 6.17 -22.54
CA ARG A 130 -12.88 5.61 -23.31
C ARG A 130 -13.78 4.73 -22.44
N ALA A 131 -13.19 3.84 -21.63
CA ALA A 131 -13.93 2.95 -20.75
C ALA A 131 -14.78 3.72 -19.74
N GLU A 132 -14.19 4.74 -19.10
CA GLU A 132 -14.90 5.61 -18.16
C GLU A 132 -16.07 6.34 -18.83
N ALA A 133 -15.87 6.89 -20.03
CA ALA A 133 -16.93 7.57 -20.77
C ALA A 133 -18.07 6.61 -21.19
N LEU A 134 -17.74 5.39 -21.61
CA LEU A 134 -18.72 4.36 -21.96
C LEU A 134 -19.53 3.93 -20.74
N LEU A 135 -18.87 3.77 -19.59
CA LEU A 135 -19.52 3.42 -18.34
C LEU A 135 -20.52 4.50 -17.90
N LEU A 136 -20.15 5.79 -17.98
CA LEU A 136 -21.05 6.91 -17.69
C LEU A 136 -22.30 6.95 -18.60
N LEU A 137 -22.20 6.37 -19.81
CA LEU A 137 -23.32 6.25 -20.75
C LEU A 137 -24.10 4.95 -20.61
N GLY A 138 -23.79 4.12 -19.61
CA GLY A 138 -24.44 2.82 -19.38
C GLY A 138 -24.03 1.72 -20.37
N ARG A 139 -22.93 1.90 -21.12
CA ARG A 139 -22.44 0.96 -22.15
C ARG A 139 -21.41 0.00 -21.56
N MET A 140 -21.85 -0.86 -20.64
CA MET A 140 -20.98 -1.71 -19.81
C MET A 140 -20.06 -2.64 -20.60
N ASP A 141 -20.60 -3.38 -21.57
CA ASP A 141 -19.81 -4.34 -22.36
C ASP A 141 -18.68 -3.65 -23.13
N GLU A 142 -18.98 -2.50 -23.73
CA GLU A 142 -18.00 -1.71 -24.47
C GLU A 142 -16.95 -1.09 -23.54
N ALA A 143 -17.35 -0.69 -22.33
CA ALA A 143 -16.43 -0.21 -21.31
C ALA A 143 -15.44 -1.32 -20.91
N ARG A 144 -15.93 -2.54 -20.69
CA ARG A 144 -15.09 -3.71 -20.40
C ARG A 144 -14.10 -3.99 -21.52
N GLU A 145 -14.55 -3.99 -22.77
CA GLU A 145 -13.67 -4.18 -23.93
C GLU A 145 -12.59 -3.10 -24.03
N ALA A 146 -12.94 -1.85 -23.72
CA ALA A 146 -11.97 -0.75 -23.69
C ALA A 146 -10.89 -0.98 -22.62
N VAL A 147 -11.26 -1.37 -21.39
CA VAL A 147 -10.26 -1.71 -20.36
C VAL A 147 -9.34 -2.83 -20.83
N LEU A 148 -9.88 -3.90 -21.42
CA LEU A 148 -9.08 -5.02 -21.95
C LEU A 148 -8.10 -4.57 -23.03
N ARG A 149 -8.53 -3.70 -23.97
CA ARG A 149 -7.64 -3.12 -24.98
C ARG A 149 -6.57 -2.23 -24.35
N GLY A 150 -6.90 -1.48 -23.30
CA GLY A 150 -5.95 -0.68 -22.54
C GLY A 150 -4.85 -1.56 -21.94
N ILE A 151 -5.24 -2.56 -21.14
CA ILE A 151 -4.32 -3.52 -20.51
C ILE A 151 -3.40 -4.18 -21.54
N ALA A 152 -3.95 -4.62 -22.69
CA ALA A 152 -3.15 -5.24 -23.74
C ALA A 152 -2.05 -4.33 -24.32
N LYS A 153 -2.21 -3.01 -24.24
CA LYS A 153 -1.21 -2.03 -24.71
C LYS A 153 -0.12 -1.74 -23.67
N ALA A 154 -0.35 -2.03 -22.39
CA ALA A 154 0.59 -1.78 -21.30
C ALA A 154 0.43 -2.82 -20.17
N PRO A 155 0.73 -4.11 -20.42
CA PRO A 155 0.34 -5.22 -19.52
C PRO A 155 0.96 -5.15 -18.11
N GLU A 156 2.10 -4.49 -17.96
CA GLU A 156 2.84 -4.37 -16.69
C GLU A 156 2.61 -3.02 -15.99
N ALA A 157 1.75 -2.15 -16.54
CA ALA A 157 1.45 -0.84 -15.95
C ALA A 157 0.44 -0.97 -14.78
N TRP A 158 0.78 -1.80 -13.79
CA TRP A 158 -0.12 -2.18 -12.68
C TRP A 158 -0.66 -0.99 -11.88
N GLU A 159 0.13 0.08 -11.72
CA GLU A 159 -0.34 1.31 -11.04
C GLU A 159 -1.43 2.03 -11.85
N ASP A 160 -1.26 2.10 -13.18
CA ASP A 160 -2.23 2.70 -14.08
C ASP A 160 -3.51 1.83 -14.13
N HIS A 161 -3.35 0.51 -14.12
CA HIS A 161 -4.46 -0.45 -14.00
C HIS A 161 -5.25 -0.22 -12.72
N ALA A 162 -4.55 -0.14 -11.58
CA ALA A 162 -5.16 0.11 -10.29
C ALA A 162 -5.92 1.45 -10.26
N ALA A 163 -5.33 2.51 -10.81
CA ALA A 163 -6.00 3.81 -10.89
C ALA A 163 -7.31 3.72 -11.69
N THR A 164 -7.29 3.04 -12.83
CA THR A 164 -8.49 2.82 -13.66
C THR A 164 -9.54 1.97 -12.93
N LEU A 165 -9.15 0.83 -12.37
CA LEU A 165 -10.07 -0.05 -11.62
C LEU A 165 -10.73 0.67 -10.45
N GLY A 166 -9.95 1.42 -9.65
CA GLY A 166 -10.48 2.19 -8.53
C GLY A 166 -11.47 3.27 -8.97
N GLN A 167 -11.23 3.92 -10.11
CA GLN A 167 -12.14 4.92 -10.68
C GLN A 167 -13.44 4.27 -11.19
N LEU A 168 -13.36 3.10 -11.84
CA LEU A 168 -14.54 2.37 -12.32
C LEU A 168 -15.36 1.80 -11.15
N ARG A 169 -14.73 1.24 -10.11
CA ARG A 169 -15.42 0.79 -8.89
C ARG A 169 -16.19 1.94 -8.24
N LEU A 170 -15.56 3.12 -8.13
CA LEU A 170 -16.22 4.30 -7.57
C LEU A 170 -17.47 4.70 -8.37
N LEU A 171 -17.41 4.65 -9.71
CA LEU A 171 -18.55 4.94 -10.57
C LEU A 171 -19.65 3.90 -10.41
N MET A 172 -19.29 2.62 -10.49
CA MET A 172 -20.25 1.51 -10.40
C MET A 172 -20.93 1.45 -9.03
N ALA A 173 -20.23 1.82 -7.95
CA ALA A 173 -20.83 1.90 -6.61
C ALA A 173 -21.93 2.98 -6.48
N GLU A 174 -21.91 4.01 -7.33
CA GLU A 174 -22.93 5.07 -7.38
C GLU A 174 -24.01 4.78 -8.44
N MET A 175 -23.79 3.79 -9.30
CA MET A 175 -24.79 3.30 -10.26
C MET A 175 -25.75 2.34 -9.55
N ASP A 176 -27.02 2.35 -9.96
CA ASP A 176 -28.02 1.38 -9.49
C ASP A 176 -27.74 0.00 -10.11
N MET A 177 -26.74 -0.69 -9.55
CA MET A 177 -26.19 -1.95 -10.07
C MET A 177 -26.72 -3.17 -9.32
N HIS A 178 -26.84 -4.29 -10.02
CA HIS A 178 -27.12 -5.58 -9.41
C HIS A 178 -25.85 -6.22 -8.83
N PRO A 179 -25.97 -7.05 -7.79
CA PRO A 179 -24.85 -7.88 -7.34
C PRO A 179 -24.30 -8.70 -8.51
N GLY A 180 -22.98 -8.66 -8.72
CA GLY A 180 -22.31 -9.36 -9.81
C GLY A 180 -21.90 -8.46 -10.99
N ASP A 181 -22.48 -7.27 -11.13
CA ASP A 181 -22.20 -6.40 -12.29
C ASP A 181 -20.76 -5.88 -12.31
N ALA A 182 -20.09 -5.81 -11.14
CA ALA A 182 -18.71 -5.35 -10.99
C ALA A 182 -17.66 -6.48 -11.03
N ASP A 183 -18.06 -7.76 -11.01
CA ASP A 183 -17.15 -8.90 -10.84
C ASP A 183 -16.08 -9.00 -11.94
N TRP A 184 -16.37 -8.43 -13.12
CA TRP A 184 -15.41 -8.40 -14.21
C TRP A 184 -14.17 -7.55 -13.89
N LEU A 185 -14.27 -6.58 -12.98
CA LEU A 185 -13.13 -5.79 -12.50
C LEU A 185 -12.18 -6.64 -11.66
N ASP A 186 -12.69 -7.63 -10.94
CA ASP A 186 -11.88 -8.48 -10.06
C ASP A 186 -10.96 -9.41 -10.85
N VAL A 187 -11.39 -9.84 -12.02
CA VAL A 187 -10.58 -10.63 -12.96
C VAL A 187 -9.42 -9.80 -13.55
N LEU A 188 -9.51 -8.47 -13.49
CA LEU A 188 -8.52 -7.54 -14.07
C LEU A 188 -7.57 -6.94 -13.03
N GLN A 189 -7.71 -7.32 -11.75
CA GLN A 189 -6.82 -6.84 -10.71
C GLN A 189 -5.35 -7.15 -11.04
N PRO A 190 -4.43 -6.24 -10.71
CA PRO A 190 -3.01 -6.56 -10.71
C PRO A 190 -2.67 -7.78 -9.84
N PRO A 191 -1.49 -8.39 -10.03
CA PRO A 191 -1.06 -9.53 -9.24
C PRO A 191 -1.11 -9.30 -7.74
N ARG A 192 -1.43 -10.36 -7.00
CA ARG A 192 -1.54 -10.32 -5.54
C ARG A 192 -0.21 -10.00 -4.86
N SER A 193 -0.30 -9.42 -3.68
CA SER A 193 0.82 -9.30 -2.75
C SER A 193 0.78 -10.44 -1.73
N VAL A 194 1.93 -11.04 -1.42
CA VAL A 194 2.03 -12.12 -0.43
C VAL A 194 3.00 -11.73 0.68
N GLN A 195 2.60 -11.93 1.94
CA GLN A 195 3.55 -12.07 3.02
C GLN A 195 3.91 -13.54 3.16
N PHE A 196 5.20 -13.89 3.09
CA PHE A 196 5.65 -15.26 3.25
C PHE A 196 6.40 -15.45 4.57
N SER A 197 6.20 -16.60 5.20
CA SER A 197 6.93 -17.04 6.39
C SER A 197 7.01 -18.56 6.41
N GLY A 198 8.21 -19.09 6.64
CA GLY A 198 8.50 -20.49 6.52
C GLY A 198 9.30 -21.03 7.69
N VAL A 199 9.10 -22.32 7.94
CA VAL A 199 9.83 -23.05 8.96
C VAL A 199 11.33 -23.11 8.64
N MET A 200 12.13 -22.95 9.68
CA MET A 200 13.56 -23.24 9.62
C MET A 200 13.82 -24.74 9.75
N GLY A 201 15.03 -25.18 9.40
CA GLY A 201 15.42 -26.56 9.63
C GLY A 201 15.02 -27.52 8.50
N LEU A 202 14.99 -27.01 7.27
CA LEU A 202 14.94 -27.83 6.06
C LEU A 202 16.37 -28.03 5.54
N SER A 203 16.64 -29.19 4.93
CA SER A 203 17.88 -29.39 4.18
C SER A 203 17.88 -28.47 2.95
N ALA A 204 19.05 -27.89 2.62
CA ALA A 204 19.19 -27.06 1.43
C ALA A 204 18.83 -27.79 0.13
N ASP A 205 19.03 -29.12 0.10
CA ASP A 205 18.78 -29.98 -1.06
C ASP A 205 17.41 -30.69 -1.00
N ASP A 206 16.50 -30.28 -0.10
CA ASP A 206 15.16 -30.87 -0.01
C ASP A 206 14.28 -30.49 -1.21
N ALA A 207 14.39 -31.30 -2.27
CA ALA A 207 13.63 -31.14 -3.50
C ALA A 207 12.11 -31.31 -3.29
N ALA A 208 11.69 -32.10 -2.30
CA ALA A 208 10.27 -32.29 -2.01
C ALA A 208 9.68 -31.02 -1.37
N ALA A 209 10.41 -30.43 -0.42
CA ALA A 209 10.06 -29.13 0.15
C ALA A 209 9.98 -28.05 -0.93
N GLY A 210 11.03 -27.96 -1.78
CA GLY A 210 11.06 -27.01 -2.89
C GLY A 210 9.86 -27.16 -3.82
N LYS A 211 9.47 -28.39 -4.17
CA LYS A 211 8.30 -28.65 -5.01
C LYS A 211 6.99 -28.16 -4.39
N VAL A 212 6.76 -28.44 -3.10
CA VAL A 212 5.54 -27.97 -2.40
C VAL A 212 5.46 -26.45 -2.39
N VAL A 213 6.57 -25.76 -2.12
CA VAL A 213 6.62 -24.30 -2.12
C VAL A 213 6.40 -23.72 -3.52
N CYS A 214 7.02 -24.30 -4.55
CA CYS A 214 6.80 -23.90 -5.94
C CYS A 214 5.33 -24.07 -6.36
N GLU A 215 4.72 -25.23 -6.08
CA GLU A 215 3.30 -25.48 -6.41
C GLU A 215 2.37 -24.48 -5.71
N LEU A 216 2.69 -24.10 -4.48
CA LEU A 216 1.92 -23.11 -3.74
C LEU A 216 2.03 -21.71 -4.35
N ILE A 217 3.25 -21.27 -4.66
CA ILE A 217 3.49 -19.99 -5.33
C ILE A 217 2.88 -19.98 -6.74
N ASP A 218 2.94 -21.09 -7.47
CA ASP A 218 2.33 -21.22 -8.79
C ASP A 218 0.82 -21.12 -8.75
N THR A 219 0.19 -21.71 -7.72
CA THR A 219 -1.26 -21.69 -7.52
C THR A 219 -1.77 -20.30 -7.16
N GLU A 220 -1.10 -19.62 -6.23
CA GLU A 220 -1.56 -18.30 -5.75
C GLU A 220 -1.10 -17.15 -6.65
N ALA A 221 -0.08 -17.39 -7.49
CA ALA A 221 0.47 -16.48 -8.49
C ALA A 221 0.72 -15.04 -8.02
N PRO A 222 1.42 -14.83 -6.87
CA PRO A 222 1.73 -13.48 -6.41
C PRO A 222 2.69 -12.77 -7.36
N GLY A 223 2.56 -11.44 -7.46
CA GLY A 223 3.51 -10.57 -8.17
C GLY A 223 4.49 -9.86 -7.25
N PHE A 224 4.18 -9.76 -5.95
CA PHE A 224 5.01 -9.11 -4.94
C PHE A 224 5.08 -9.95 -3.67
N ALA A 225 6.27 -10.21 -3.15
CA ALA A 225 6.46 -11.02 -1.95
C ALA A 225 7.24 -10.27 -0.86
N TYR A 226 6.73 -10.31 0.36
CA TYR A 226 7.24 -9.62 1.54
C TYR A 226 7.56 -10.63 2.63
N GLY A 227 8.78 -10.61 3.16
CA GLY A 227 9.18 -11.57 4.20
C GLY A 227 10.65 -11.46 4.58
N ALA A 228 11.08 -12.33 5.49
CA ALA A 228 12.50 -12.49 5.82
C ALA A 228 13.14 -13.52 4.87
N LEU A 229 14.37 -13.96 5.19
CA LEU A 229 15.10 -14.97 4.41
C LEU A 229 15.75 -16.01 5.34
N ALA A 230 15.01 -16.53 6.33
CA ALA A 230 15.55 -17.57 7.21
C ALA A 230 15.84 -18.87 6.43
N ALA A 231 16.82 -19.65 6.89
CA ALA A 231 17.22 -20.89 6.23
C ALA A 231 16.08 -21.94 6.25
N GLY A 232 15.51 -22.22 5.08
CA GLY A 232 14.41 -23.15 4.90
C GLY A 232 13.29 -22.54 4.05
N GLY A 233 12.06 -22.57 4.58
CA GLY A 233 10.86 -22.22 3.82
C GLY A 233 10.85 -20.78 3.28
N ASP A 234 11.45 -19.82 4.00
CA ASP A 234 11.56 -18.43 3.54
C ASP A 234 12.39 -18.31 2.25
N ILE A 235 13.60 -18.86 2.25
CA ILE A 235 14.48 -18.81 1.07
C ILE A 235 13.85 -19.58 -0.10
N LEU A 236 13.23 -20.74 0.16
CA LEU A 236 12.53 -21.49 -0.89
C LEU A 236 11.37 -20.69 -1.50
N ALA A 237 10.60 -19.97 -0.68
CA ALA A 237 9.50 -19.13 -1.16
C ALA A 237 10.04 -17.94 -1.98
N ALA A 238 11.12 -17.30 -1.51
CA ALA A 238 11.77 -16.20 -2.21
C ALA A 238 12.32 -16.63 -3.59
N GLU A 239 12.95 -17.81 -3.67
CA GLU A 239 13.46 -18.35 -4.93
C GLU A 239 12.34 -18.73 -5.90
N ALA A 240 11.30 -19.40 -5.40
CA ALA A 240 10.11 -19.74 -6.22
C ALA A 240 9.44 -18.47 -6.77
N MET A 241 9.37 -17.41 -5.97
CA MET A 241 8.86 -16.11 -6.38
C MET A 241 9.70 -15.49 -7.50
N ARG A 242 11.04 -15.46 -7.32
CA ARG A 242 11.96 -14.91 -8.34
C ARG A 242 11.96 -15.70 -9.64
N ALA A 243 11.81 -17.03 -9.58
CA ALA A 243 11.72 -17.88 -10.75
C ALA A 243 10.53 -17.52 -11.65
N ARG A 244 9.46 -16.94 -11.09
CA ARG A 244 8.28 -16.45 -11.81
C ARG A 244 8.36 -14.97 -12.20
N GLY A 245 9.48 -14.31 -11.89
CA GLY A 245 9.67 -12.88 -12.15
C GLY A 245 9.07 -11.94 -11.09
N GLY A 246 8.46 -12.46 -10.02
CA GLY A 246 7.82 -11.64 -8.99
C GLY A 246 8.79 -10.86 -8.10
N GLU A 247 8.41 -9.65 -7.71
CA GLU A 247 9.27 -8.76 -6.92
C GLU A 247 9.45 -9.24 -5.47
N LEU A 248 10.68 -9.14 -4.95
CA LEU A 248 11.02 -9.48 -3.58
C LEU A 248 11.24 -8.22 -2.73
N HIS A 249 10.60 -8.16 -1.58
CA HIS A 249 10.75 -7.12 -0.57
C HIS A 249 11.13 -7.75 0.77
N ILE A 250 12.39 -7.58 1.17
CA ILE A 250 12.93 -8.26 2.34
C ILE A 250 12.78 -7.39 3.58
N VAL A 251 12.23 -7.95 4.65
CA VAL A 251 12.07 -7.31 5.96
C VAL A 251 12.83 -8.13 7.00
N LEU A 252 13.98 -7.61 7.45
CA LEU A 252 14.84 -8.26 8.43
C LEU A 252 14.64 -7.66 9.83
N PRO A 253 14.65 -8.49 10.88
CA PRO A 253 14.51 -8.01 12.26
C PRO A 253 15.76 -7.27 12.78
N CYS A 254 16.92 -7.48 12.13
CA CYS A 254 18.22 -6.92 12.50
C CYS A 254 19.09 -6.76 11.24
N ALA A 255 20.34 -6.31 11.42
CA ALA A 255 21.27 -6.13 10.31
C ALA A 255 21.49 -7.42 9.49
N PRO A 256 21.67 -7.35 8.16
CA PRO A 256 21.71 -8.53 7.30
C PRO A 256 22.81 -9.54 7.67
N HIS A 257 23.99 -9.07 8.07
CA HIS A 257 25.10 -9.94 8.46
C HIS A 257 24.82 -10.73 9.75
N LEU A 258 24.11 -10.13 10.72
CA LEU A 258 23.69 -10.80 11.95
C LEU A 258 22.60 -11.83 11.66
N PHE A 259 21.60 -11.45 10.86
CA PHE A 259 20.54 -12.37 10.45
C PHE A 259 21.08 -13.56 9.66
N ARG A 260 22.01 -13.32 8.73
CA ARG A 260 22.72 -14.38 7.99
C ARG A 260 23.43 -15.35 8.94
N THR A 261 24.12 -14.83 9.94
CA THR A 261 24.86 -15.66 10.91
C THR A 261 23.91 -16.51 11.77
N HIS A 262 22.86 -15.88 12.33
CA HIS A 262 22.03 -16.46 13.39
C HIS A 262 20.70 -17.05 12.93
N SER A 263 20.34 -16.92 11.66
CA SER A 263 19.10 -17.48 11.09
C SER A 263 19.30 -18.18 9.74
N VAL A 264 20.52 -18.17 9.20
CA VAL A 264 20.83 -18.80 7.91
C VAL A 264 21.96 -19.82 8.04
N THR A 265 23.21 -19.36 8.24
CA THR A 265 24.37 -20.26 8.23
C THR A 265 24.52 -21.11 9.50
N CYS A 266 23.85 -20.73 10.59
CA CYS A 266 23.76 -21.57 11.80
C CYS A 266 22.94 -22.85 11.58
N VAL A 267 22.03 -22.85 10.59
CA VAL A 267 21.21 -24.00 10.21
C VAL A 267 22.04 -24.94 9.34
N ASP A 268 22.53 -24.40 8.22
CA ASP A 268 23.45 -25.07 7.30
C ASP A 268 24.20 -23.98 6.50
N PRO A 269 25.54 -23.98 6.44
CA PRO A 269 26.32 -23.06 5.63
C PRO A 269 25.90 -22.99 4.16
N ALA A 270 25.31 -24.05 3.59
CA ALA A 270 24.81 -24.10 2.22
C ALA A 270 23.70 -23.09 1.93
N TRP A 271 22.96 -22.63 2.95
CA TRP A 271 21.95 -21.58 2.79
C TRP A 271 22.55 -20.19 2.57
N GLY A 272 23.79 -19.95 3.00
CA GLY A 272 24.44 -18.63 2.93
C GLY A 272 24.45 -18.02 1.52
N PRO A 273 24.98 -18.72 0.50
CA PRO A 273 24.99 -18.22 -0.88
C PRO A 273 23.59 -17.97 -1.47
N ARG A 274 22.56 -18.70 -1.00
CA ARG A 274 21.16 -18.51 -1.46
C ARG A 274 20.56 -17.26 -0.83
N PHE A 275 20.80 -17.04 0.46
CA PHE A 275 20.45 -15.80 1.15
C PHE A 275 21.10 -14.59 0.45
N ASP A 276 22.41 -14.63 0.21
CA ASP A 276 23.15 -13.52 -0.41
C ASP A 276 22.56 -13.18 -1.79
N ARG A 277 22.22 -14.20 -2.59
CA ARG A 277 21.59 -14.04 -3.91
C ARG A 277 20.19 -13.43 -3.83
N MET A 278 19.34 -13.90 -2.92
CA MET A 278 17.97 -13.38 -2.77
C MET A 278 17.97 -11.96 -2.22
N LEU A 279 18.92 -11.63 -1.34
CA LEU A 279 19.10 -10.29 -0.82
C LEU A 279 19.57 -9.31 -1.92
N GLU A 280 20.49 -9.74 -2.80
CA GLU A 280 20.94 -8.94 -3.95
C GLU A 280 19.83 -8.72 -4.99
N GLN A 281 18.95 -9.70 -5.18
CA GLN A 281 17.81 -9.61 -6.11
C GLN A 281 16.58 -8.91 -5.52
N ALA A 282 16.62 -8.52 -4.25
CA ALA A 282 15.51 -7.84 -3.60
C ALA A 282 15.31 -6.43 -4.17
N ALA A 283 14.06 -6.09 -4.50
CA ALA A 283 13.67 -4.74 -4.88
C ALA A 283 13.83 -3.75 -3.71
N THR A 284 13.59 -4.22 -2.49
CA THR A 284 13.79 -3.44 -1.26
C THR A 284 14.31 -4.33 -0.12
N VAL A 285 15.15 -3.77 0.75
CA VAL A 285 15.57 -4.40 1.99
C VAL A 285 15.34 -3.43 3.15
N TYR A 286 14.47 -3.80 4.08
CA TYR A 286 14.21 -3.07 5.31
C TYR A 286 14.83 -3.81 6.50
N CYS A 287 15.63 -3.10 7.30
CA CYS A 287 16.09 -3.60 8.59
C CYS A 287 15.36 -2.82 9.66
N LEU A 288 14.55 -3.49 10.47
CA LEU A 288 13.66 -2.78 11.41
C LEU A 288 14.44 -2.07 12.52
N GLN A 289 15.55 -2.66 12.97
CA GLN A 289 16.27 -2.19 14.15
C GLN A 289 17.75 -2.50 14.07
N ASP A 290 18.53 -1.68 14.78
CA ASP A 290 19.93 -1.93 15.07
C ASP A 290 20.00 -2.68 16.42
N THR A 291 20.05 -4.01 16.35
CA THR A 291 20.15 -4.91 17.50
C THR A 291 21.34 -5.86 17.31
N ASP A 292 21.80 -6.48 18.39
CA ASP A 292 22.88 -7.48 18.38
C ASP A 292 22.50 -8.81 17.69
N GLY A 293 21.31 -8.90 17.11
CA GLY A 293 20.86 -10.02 16.30
C GLY A 293 19.35 -10.28 16.41
N PRO A 294 18.88 -11.38 15.79
CA PRO A 294 17.47 -11.73 15.82
C PRO A 294 17.03 -12.20 17.20
N SER A 295 15.78 -11.88 17.56
CA SER A 295 15.05 -12.43 18.71
C SER A 295 13.69 -12.95 18.24
N THR A 296 13.03 -13.79 19.03
CA THR A 296 11.67 -14.29 18.73
C THR A 296 10.70 -13.15 18.47
N ASP A 297 10.70 -12.14 19.34
CA ASP A 297 9.84 -10.96 19.21
C ASP A 297 10.24 -10.07 18.02
N GLY A 298 11.53 -9.99 17.70
CA GLY A 298 12.01 -9.25 16.54
C GLY A 298 11.54 -9.87 15.24
N ILE A 299 11.62 -11.20 15.14
CA ILE A 299 11.11 -11.97 14.01
C ILE A 299 9.58 -11.81 13.90
N ALA A 300 8.86 -11.88 15.02
CA ALA A 300 7.41 -11.67 15.03
C ALA A 300 7.03 -10.26 14.52
N LEU A 301 7.76 -9.22 14.96
CA LEU A 301 7.56 -7.86 14.48
C LEU A 301 7.91 -7.72 12.99
N ALA A 302 9.00 -8.34 12.50
CA ALA A 302 9.35 -8.35 11.08
C ALA A 302 8.25 -8.97 10.21
N ASN A 303 7.67 -10.09 10.66
CA ASN A 303 6.55 -10.73 9.98
C ASN A 303 5.29 -9.85 9.95
N LEU A 304 5.00 -9.14 11.06
CA LEU A 304 3.87 -8.18 11.10
C LEU A 304 4.09 -7.01 10.14
N VAL A 305 5.28 -6.41 10.14
CA VAL A 305 5.60 -5.31 9.21
C VAL A 305 5.54 -5.78 7.75
N ALA A 306 6.07 -6.97 7.44
CA ALA A 306 5.96 -7.56 6.09
C ALA A 306 4.50 -7.77 5.66
N ALA A 307 3.63 -8.23 6.57
CA ALA A 307 2.19 -8.38 6.29
C ALA A 307 1.51 -7.03 6.04
N GLY A 308 1.89 -6.00 6.79
CA GLY A 308 1.43 -4.63 6.59
C GLY A 308 1.85 -4.06 5.26
N LEU A 309 3.10 -4.28 4.84
CA LEU A 309 3.62 -3.85 3.55
C LEU A 309 2.91 -4.57 2.38
N ALA A 310 2.71 -5.89 2.48
CA ALA A 310 1.95 -6.65 1.49
C ALA A 310 0.53 -6.09 1.33
N ARG A 311 -0.13 -5.76 2.45
CA ARG A 311 -1.45 -5.15 2.45
C ARG A 311 -1.44 -3.75 1.86
N ALA A 312 -0.49 -2.89 2.24
CA ALA A 312 -0.36 -1.55 1.69
C ALA A 312 -0.21 -1.58 0.17
N ASN A 313 0.61 -2.51 -0.33
CA ASN A 313 0.82 -2.70 -1.75
C ASN A 313 -0.45 -3.19 -2.47
N ALA A 314 -1.15 -4.16 -1.90
CA ALA A 314 -2.41 -4.66 -2.45
C ALA A 314 -3.47 -3.56 -2.55
N VAL A 315 -3.65 -2.75 -1.49
CA VAL A 315 -4.58 -1.60 -1.50
C VAL A 315 -4.20 -0.59 -2.58
N ARG A 316 -2.92 -0.25 -2.67
CA ARG A 316 -2.38 0.66 -3.70
C ARG A 316 -2.63 0.16 -5.11
N LEU A 317 -2.52 -1.15 -5.32
CA LEU A 317 -2.72 -1.80 -6.61
C LEU A 317 -4.16 -2.26 -6.86
N GLN A 318 -5.12 -1.93 -5.98
CA GLN A 318 -6.51 -2.40 -6.13
C GLN A 318 -6.60 -3.94 -6.27
N SER A 319 -5.73 -4.65 -5.55
CA SER A 319 -5.54 -6.10 -5.56
C SER A 319 -5.67 -6.68 -4.15
N GLU A 320 -5.40 -7.97 -4.00
CA GLU A 320 -5.49 -8.71 -2.73
C GLU A 320 -4.11 -8.95 -2.09
N ALA A 321 -4.12 -9.00 -0.76
CA ALA A 321 -2.99 -9.46 0.03
C ALA A 321 -3.30 -10.80 0.69
N ILE A 322 -2.34 -11.73 0.66
CA ILE A 322 -2.43 -13.04 1.30
C ILE A 322 -1.24 -13.31 2.19
N ARG A 323 -1.38 -14.26 3.12
CA ARG A 323 -0.29 -14.76 3.95
C ARG A 323 0.02 -16.21 3.59
N LEU A 324 1.24 -16.47 3.15
CA LEU A 324 1.73 -17.81 2.85
C LEU A 324 2.57 -18.28 4.03
N VAL A 325 2.17 -19.39 4.64
CA VAL A 325 2.88 -19.98 5.77
C VAL A 325 3.34 -21.39 5.42
N VAL A 326 4.64 -21.66 5.53
CA VAL A 326 5.21 -22.99 5.33
C VAL A 326 5.57 -23.58 6.70
N THR A 327 4.89 -24.64 7.11
CA THR A 327 5.11 -25.31 8.41
C THR A 327 5.60 -26.75 8.22
N THR A 328 6.16 -27.34 9.27
CA THR A 328 6.46 -28.78 9.28
C THR A 328 5.23 -29.60 9.66
N GLY A 329 4.99 -30.71 8.98
CA GLY A 329 3.94 -31.66 9.34
C GLY A 329 3.77 -32.74 8.26
N SER A 330 2.77 -33.60 8.41
CA SER A 330 2.41 -34.54 7.35
C SER A 330 2.02 -33.75 6.09
N PRO A 331 2.69 -33.98 4.94
CA PRO A 331 2.34 -33.32 3.69
C PRO A 331 0.88 -33.56 3.33
N GLY A 332 0.24 -32.53 2.78
CA GLY A 332 -1.16 -32.58 2.38
C GLY A 332 -1.55 -31.33 1.61
N ALA A 333 -2.82 -31.26 1.19
CA ALA A 333 -3.35 -30.08 0.51
C ALA A 333 -3.20 -28.83 1.39
N ALA A 334 -2.88 -27.70 0.76
CA ALA A 334 -2.75 -26.43 1.45
C ALA A 334 -4.05 -26.05 2.17
N ARG A 335 -3.95 -25.56 3.40
CA ARG A 335 -5.10 -25.12 4.20
C ARG A 335 -5.34 -23.65 3.96
N ARG A 336 -6.61 -23.25 3.86
CA ARG A 336 -7.02 -21.85 3.69
C ARG A 336 -7.88 -21.41 4.87
N SER A 337 -7.62 -20.23 5.40
CA SER A 337 -8.36 -19.63 6.52
C SER A 337 -8.21 -18.13 6.53
N ASP A 338 -9.17 -17.39 7.09
CA ASP A 338 -9.03 -15.95 7.28
C ASP A 338 -8.53 -15.63 8.69
N VAL A 339 -7.40 -14.90 8.77
CA VAL A 339 -6.78 -14.51 10.03
C VAL A 339 -6.45 -13.03 9.97
N GLY A 340 -7.09 -12.21 10.83
CA GLY A 340 -6.83 -10.77 10.88
C GLY A 340 -7.24 -10.01 9.61
N GLY A 341 -8.22 -10.52 8.85
CA GLY A 341 -8.66 -9.91 7.60
C GLY A 341 -7.72 -10.15 6.40
N LEU A 342 -6.74 -11.05 6.53
CA LEU A 342 -5.94 -11.55 5.42
C LEU A 342 -6.17 -13.05 5.23
N ARG A 343 -6.32 -13.46 3.97
CA ARG A 343 -6.41 -14.88 3.62
C ARG A 343 -5.06 -15.54 3.89
N MET A 344 -5.04 -16.50 4.79
CA MET A 344 -3.88 -17.33 5.09
C MET A 344 -3.94 -18.63 4.28
N VAL A 345 -2.81 -18.99 3.67
CA VAL A 345 -2.59 -20.24 2.94
C VAL A 345 -1.41 -20.97 3.58
N GLU A 346 -1.68 -22.10 4.23
CA GLU A 346 -0.68 -22.90 4.95
C GLU A 346 -0.32 -24.15 4.15
N ALA A 347 0.97 -24.32 3.83
CA ALA A 347 1.53 -25.58 3.32
C ALA A 347 2.32 -26.30 4.41
N ARG A 348 2.26 -27.64 4.37
CA ARG A 348 3.00 -28.52 5.28
C ARG A 348 4.04 -29.33 4.53
N ILE A 349 5.26 -29.29 5.03
CA ILE A 349 6.41 -30.01 4.49
C ILE A 349 6.84 -31.05 5.52
N GLY A 350 7.20 -32.24 5.03
CA GLY A 350 7.75 -33.30 5.89
C GLY A 350 9.06 -32.83 6.54
N ARG A 351 9.26 -33.13 7.82
CA ARG A 351 10.57 -32.89 8.44
C ARG A 351 11.63 -33.77 7.78
N THR A 352 12.68 -33.17 7.24
CA THR A 352 13.97 -33.84 7.02
C THR A 352 14.75 -33.84 8.33
N ALA A 353 15.31 -34.99 8.71
CA ALA A 353 15.95 -35.21 10.00
C ALA A 353 17.24 -34.37 10.23
N ASP A 354 17.56 -34.15 11.50
CA ASP A 354 18.76 -33.54 12.09
C ASP A 354 19.26 -32.23 11.46
N VAL A 355 18.48 -31.16 11.64
CA VAL A 355 18.98 -29.80 11.40
C VAL A 355 19.26 -29.10 12.72
N ALA A 356 20.39 -28.38 12.78
CA ALA A 356 20.85 -27.72 13.99
C ALA A 356 19.84 -26.67 14.50
N GLU A 357 19.54 -26.71 15.80
CA GLU A 357 18.78 -25.65 16.45
C GLU A 357 19.65 -24.39 16.57
N CYS A 358 19.23 -23.31 15.90
CA CYS A 358 19.90 -22.02 16.04
C CYS A 358 19.49 -21.35 17.36
N THR A 359 20.48 -20.98 18.17
CA THR A 359 20.25 -20.10 19.32
C THR A 359 20.15 -18.66 18.85
N LEU A 360 19.03 -18.01 19.13
CA LEU A 360 18.84 -16.59 18.84
C LEU A 360 19.55 -15.75 19.92
N PRO A 361 20.47 -14.84 19.55
CA PRO A 361 21.25 -14.08 20.52
C PRO A 361 20.45 -12.95 21.20
N GLY A 362 19.36 -12.48 20.58
CA GLY A 362 18.58 -11.36 21.08
C GLY A 362 17.58 -11.75 22.17
N ASN A 363 17.49 -10.93 23.22
CA ASN A 363 16.56 -11.09 24.35
C ASN A 363 15.50 -9.97 24.45
N GLY A 364 15.44 -9.08 23.46
CA GLY A 364 14.52 -7.94 23.44
C GLY A 364 13.06 -8.36 23.31
N THR A 365 12.17 -7.62 23.98
CA THR A 365 10.71 -7.77 23.87
C THR A 365 10.14 -6.70 22.95
N ALA A 366 9.28 -7.07 22.00
CA ALA A 366 8.66 -6.11 21.10
C ALA A 366 7.56 -5.37 21.85
N ARG A 367 7.65 -4.03 21.88
CA ARG A 367 6.67 -3.16 22.54
C ARG A 367 6.30 -2.00 21.67
N SER A 368 5.00 -1.73 21.61
CA SER A 368 4.49 -0.48 21.06
C SER A 368 4.63 0.62 22.08
N LEU A 369 5.26 1.73 21.70
CA LEU A 369 5.47 2.93 22.49
C LEU A 369 4.47 3.99 22.05
N VAL A 370 3.88 4.64 23.04
CA VAL A 370 2.95 5.74 22.85
C VAL A 370 3.49 6.95 23.57
N SER A 371 3.42 8.11 22.92
CA SER A 371 3.65 9.41 23.56
C SER A 371 2.47 10.34 23.26
N CYS A 372 1.70 10.71 24.29
CA CYS A 372 0.58 11.65 24.18
C CYS A 372 0.95 13.05 24.66
N MET A 373 0.27 14.08 24.13
CA MET A 373 0.45 15.48 24.51
C MET A 373 -0.74 16.01 25.33
N ASP A 374 -0.74 15.74 26.64
CA ASP A 374 -1.70 16.32 27.59
C ASP A 374 -0.96 17.21 28.60
N TYR A 375 -0.45 18.36 28.15
CA TYR A 375 0.39 19.32 28.91
C TYR A 375 1.74 18.78 29.44
N THR A 376 1.92 17.46 29.53
CA THR A 376 3.16 16.73 29.79
C THR A 376 3.22 15.47 28.92
N VAL A 377 4.40 15.15 28.38
CA VAL A 377 4.59 13.93 27.56
C VAL A 377 4.52 12.71 28.46
N GLN A 378 3.48 11.87 28.30
CA GLN A 378 3.36 10.58 29.00
C GLN A 378 3.70 9.44 28.04
N THR A 379 4.64 8.59 28.43
CA THR A 379 5.03 7.40 27.65
C THR A 379 4.41 6.14 28.22
N ALA A 380 3.75 5.35 27.39
CA ALA A 380 3.18 4.05 27.75
C ALA A 380 3.64 2.95 26.78
N THR A 381 3.64 1.69 27.25
CA THR A 381 4.05 0.53 26.44
C THR A 381 2.93 -0.50 26.30
N PHE A 382 2.81 -1.11 25.13
CA PHE A 382 1.78 -2.11 24.81
C PHE A 382 2.39 -3.33 24.11
N THR A 383 1.65 -4.44 24.11
CA THR A 383 2.07 -5.71 23.49
C THR A 383 1.86 -5.77 21.98
N SER A 384 1.01 -4.90 21.41
CA SER A 384 0.72 -4.86 19.97
C SER A 384 0.38 -3.45 19.52
N ALA A 385 0.43 -3.21 18.21
CA ALA A 385 0.15 -1.89 17.64
C ALA A 385 -1.33 -1.52 17.80
N GLY A 386 -2.24 -2.49 17.62
CA GLY A 386 -3.68 -2.31 17.79
C GLY A 386 -4.05 -1.90 19.21
N ARG A 387 -3.47 -2.53 20.23
CA ARG A 387 -3.71 -2.14 21.63
C ARG A 387 -3.20 -0.73 21.95
N ALA A 388 -2.03 -0.37 21.43
CA ALA A 388 -1.52 0.99 21.57
C ALA A 388 -2.43 2.01 20.88
N TRP A 389 -2.92 1.68 19.68
CA TRP A 389 -3.84 2.52 18.92
C TRP A 389 -5.17 2.76 19.65
N ASP A 390 -5.78 1.71 20.17
CA ASP A 390 -7.05 1.80 20.90
C ASP A 390 -6.92 2.60 22.20
N ALA A 391 -5.75 2.56 22.85
CA ALA A 391 -5.49 3.30 24.08
C ALA A 391 -5.35 4.82 23.88
N VAL A 392 -5.16 5.29 22.64
CA VAL A 392 -4.99 6.72 22.32
C VAL A 392 -6.08 7.28 21.42
N SER A 393 -7.25 6.63 21.36
CA SER A 393 -8.31 6.88 20.36
C SER A 393 -8.61 8.36 20.15
N ASP A 394 -8.56 9.19 21.20
CA ASP A 394 -8.91 10.62 21.16
C ASP A 394 -7.73 11.59 21.31
N HIS A 395 -6.50 11.10 21.47
CA HIS A 395 -5.33 11.93 21.75
C HIS A 395 -4.45 12.18 20.52
N VAL A 396 -3.81 13.35 20.52
CA VAL A 396 -2.64 13.64 19.68
C VAL A 396 -1.48 12.79 20.17
N ALA A 397 -1.01 11.86 19.34
CA ALA A 397 -0.03 10.87 19.76
C ALA A 397 1.07 10.62 18.72
N GLY A 398 2.28 10.43 19.23
CA GLY A 398 3.37 9.76 18.55
C GLY A 398 3.35 8.26 18.87
N LEU A 399 3.59 7.43 17.86
CA LEU A 399 3.48 5.97 17.95
C LEU A 399 4.72 5.29 17.35
N ASP A 400 5.27 4.30 18.06
CA ASP A 400 6.42 3.53 17.62
C ASP A 400 6.28 2.05 18.02
N TYR A 401 6.88 1.13 17.27
CA TYR A 401 6.88 -0.30 17.62
C TYR A 401 8.28 -0.85 17.42
N ARG A 402 8.94 -1.17 18.54
CA ARG A 402 10.35 -1.57 18.55
C ARG A 402 10.64 -2.65 19.59
N LEU A 403 11.81 -3.27 19.52
CA LEU A 403 12.33 -4.10 20.60
C LEU A 403 12.87 -3.19 21.70
N ILE A 404 12.59 -3.61 22.92
CA ILE A 404 13.05 -3.01 24.16
C ILE A 404 13.81 -4.11 24.90
N ASP A 405 15.03 -3.80 25.35
CA ASP A 405 15.78 -4.70 26.24
C ASP A 405 14.96 -4.93 27.52
N ALA A 406 14.72 -6.20 27.85
CA ALA A 406 13.97 -6.63 29.02
C ALA A 406 14.54 -6.07 30.33
N ASN A 407 15.85 -5.76 30.38
CA ASN A 407 16.51 -5.20 31.55
C ASN A 407 16.44 -3.67 31.64
N ALA A 408 16.04 -2.98 30.55
CA ALA A 408 16.04 -1.52 30.44
C ALA A 408 14.62 -0.89 30.41
N LEU A 409 13.60 -1.62 30.88
CA LEU A 409 12.18 -1.24 30.86
C LEU A 409 11.81 0.06 31.62
N LYS A 410 12.76 0.73 32.29
CA LYS A 410 12.49 1.89 33.16
C LYS A 410 12.74 3.26 32.53
N ASP A 411 13.51 3.35 31.45
CA ASP A 411 13.85 4.66 30.85
C ASP A 411 14.09 4.52 29.35
N GLN A 412 13.03 4.63 28.54
CA GLN A 412 13.15 4.60 27.08
C GLN A 412 12.22 5.62 26.43
N SER A 413 12.62 6.88 26.50
CA SER A 413 12.13 7.87 25.53
C SER A 413 12.61 7.45 24.15
N SER A 414 11.70 6.93 23.31
CA SER A 414 11.96 6.92 21.87
C SER A 414 11.94 8.38 21.43
N GLU A 415 13.10 8.92 21.07
CA GLU A 415 13.18 10.29 20.56
C GLU A 415 12.21 10.46 19.38
N ALA A 416 12.13 9.45 18.51
CA ALA A 416 11.17 9.41 17.41
C ALA A 416 9.73 9.53 17.92
N VAL A 417 9.31 8.74 18.91
CA VAL A 417 7.93 8.82 19.44
C VAL A 417 7.62 10.20 20.03
N THR A 418 8.61 10.82 20.69
CA THR A 418 8.47 12.17 21.28
C THR A 418 8.40 13.25 20.21
N ILE A 419 9.25 13.17 19.18
CA ILE A 419 9.24 14.09 18.02
C ILE A 419 7.87 13.99 17.32
N LEU A 420 7.39 12.78 17.08
CA LEU A 420 6.11 12.56 16.40
C LEU A 420 4.93 13.12 17.22
N ALA A 421 4.92 12.91 18.54
CA ALA A 421 3.90 13.49 19.42
C ALA A 421 3.90 15.02 19.40
N ARG A 422 5.09 15.65 19.30
CA ARG A 422 5.24 17.11 19.18
C ARG A 422 4.80 17.66 17.83
N LEU A 423 4.91 16.88 16.76
CA LEU A 423 4.58 17.29 15.40
C LEU A 423 3.11 17.07 15.05
N ALA A 424 2.46 16.10 15.71
CA ALA A 424 1.07 15.77 15.47
C ALA A 424 0.16 16.97 15.83
N ARG A 425 -0.85 17.22 14.99
CA ARG A 425 -1.89 18.24 15.22
C ARG A 425 -3.13 17.62 15.85
N ASP A 426 -4.08 18.44 16.29
CA ASP A 426 -5.35 17.99 16.87
C ASP A 426 -6.04 16.92 16.00
N GLY A 427 -6.33 15.76 16.61
CA GLY A 427 -6.92 14.61 15.94
C GLY A 427 -5.97 13.79 15.05
N GLN A 428 -4.69 14.14 14.97
CA GLN A 428 -3.68 13.42 14.20
C GLN A 428 -2.86 12.47 15.07
N LYS A 429 -2.60 11.27 14.55
CA LYS A 429 -1.67 10.31 15.13
C LYS A 429 -0.54 10.07 14.14
N LEU A 430 0.68 10.26 14.59
CA LEU A 430 1.88 10.08 13.77
C LEU A 430 2.66 8.86 14.24
N ALA A 431 3.14 8.06 13.30
CA ALA A 431 3.76 6.78 13.57
C ALA A 431 5.06 6.58 12.81
N THR A 432 5.97 5.77 13.38
CA THR A 432 7.14 5.24 12.67
C THR A 432 6.73 4.18 11.64
N HIS A 433 7.65 3.83 10.73
CA HIS A 433 7.44 2.77 9.74
C HIS A 433 6.94 1.46 10.36
N SER A 434 7.64 0.98 11.39
CA SER A 434 7.33 -0.30 12.04
C SER A 434 5.94 -0.31 12.65
N PHE A 435 5.55 0.77 13.36
CA PHE A 435 4.22 0.86 13.95
C PHE A 435 3.13 0.93 12.88
N ALA A 436 3.30 1.79 11.87
CA ALA A 436 2.28 2.02 10.84
C ALA A 436 1.93 0.73 10.10
N HIS A 437 2.92 -0.05 9.68
CA HIS A 437 2.70 -1.28 8.93
C HIS A 437 2.31 -2.46 9.83
N ALA A 438 2.83 -2.54 11.07
CA ALA A 438 2.33 -3.53 12.02
C ALA A 438 0.83 -3.30 12.33
N LEU A 439 0.41 -2.05 12.52
CA LEU A 439 -1.00 -1.72 12.72
C LEU A 439 -1.85 -2.09 11.51
N LEU A 440 -1.37 -1.83 10.29
CA LEU A 440 -2.06 -2.18 9.05
C LEU A 440 -2.24 -3.71 8.89
N ALA A 441 -1.30 -4.51 9.41
CA ALA A 441 -1.44 -5.96 9.49
C ALA A 441 -2.49 -6.40 10.52
N GLU A 442 -2.61 -5.69 11.64
CA GLU A 442 -3.56 -6.00 12.72
C GLU A 442 -4.98 -5.48 12.43
N ARG A 443 -5.13 -4.42 11.63
CA ARG A 443 -6.40 -3.71 11.44
C ARG A 443 -6.69 -3.36 9.98
N ALA A 444 -7.92 -3.65 9.57
CA ALA A 444 -8.41 -3.43 8.22
C ALA A 444 -8.96 -2.04 7.93
N ASP A 445 -9.34 -1.34 8.98
CA ASP A 445 -9.96 -0.03 8.94
C ASP A 445 -8.95 1.10 9.13
N ILE A 446 -7.65 0.80 9.04
CA ILE A 446 -6.59 1.80 9.19
C ILE A 446 -6.05 2.19 7.83
N ARG A 447 -6.02 3.49 7.59
CA ARG A 447 -5.27 4.09 6.48
C ARG A 447 -3.95 4.65 6.97
N VAL A 448 -2.89 4.32 6.24
CA VAL A 448 -1.53 4.80 6.46
C VAL A 448 -1.18 5.81 5.36
N GLU A 449 -0.74 7.01 5.75
CA GLU A 449 -0.36 8.08 4.83
C GLU A 449 1.10 8.47 5.06
N PRO A 450 2.01 8.32 4.08
CA PRO A 450 3.41 8.71 4.25
C PRO A 450 3.53 10.24 4.31
N MET A 451 4.17 10.74 5.37
CA MET A 451 4.33 12.18 5.62
C MET A 451 5.71 12.72 5.23
N GLY A 452 6.68 11.82 5.05
CA GLY A 452 8.06 12.12 4.66
C GLY A 452 9.08 11.50 5.62
N GLU A 453 10.24 12.14 5.72
CA GLU A 453 11.34 11.74 6.60
C GLU A 453 11.68 12.84 7.60
N LEU A 454 12.03 12.44 8.81
CA LEU A 454 12.53 13.30 9.88
C LEU A 454 13.94 12.86 10.24
N ARG A 455 14.75 13.78 10.76
CA ARG A 455 16.08 13.46 11.31
C ARG A 455 15.95 13.25 12.82
N GLY A 456 16.34 12.07 13.29
CA GLY A 456 16.57 11.79 14.70
C GLY A 456 18.06 11.60 15.00
N THR A 457 18.40 11.40 16.27
CA THR A 457 19.78 11.13 16.73
C THR A 457 20.37 9.85 16.14
N GLN A 458 19.52 8.87 15.82
CA GLN A 458 19.91 7.59 15.21
C GLN A 458 19.88 7.64 13.66
N GLY A 459 19.71 8.82 13.08
CA GLY A 459 19.61 9.01 11.64
C GLY A 459 18.20 9.38 11.16
N PRO A 460 18.00 9.48 9.83
CA PRO A 460 16.70 9.77 9.27
C PRO A 460 15.73 8.60 9.45
N PHE A 461 14.47 8.90 9.72
CA PHE A 461 13.39 7.92 9.77
C PHE A 461 12.14 8.42 9.05
N ALA A 462 11.48 7.53 8.32
CA ALA A 462 10.20 7.80 7.69
C ALA A 462 9.08 7.83 8.74
N PHE A 463 8.11 8.71 8.55
CA PHE A 463 6.95 8.81 9.42
C PHE A 463 5.64 8.92 8.64
N TYR A 464 4.58 8.50 9.30
CA TYR A 464 3.27 8.26 8.68
C TYR A 464 2.17 8.90 9.53
N ALA A 465 1.14 9.42 8.89
CA ALA A 465 -0.11 9.77 9.54
C ALA A 465 -1.07 8.59 9.45
N LEU A 466 -1.77 8.33 10.55
CA LEU A 466 -2.69 7.21 10.69
C LEU A 466 -4.12 7.72 10.87
N TYR A 467 -5.06 7.09 10.15
CA TYR A 467 -6.47 7.44 10.17
C TYR A 467 -7.33 6.19 10.27
N THR A 468 -8.45 6.28 10.99
CA THR A 468 -9.51 5.27 10.89
C THR A 468 -10.37 5.60 9.68
N GLU A 469 -10.61 4.63 8.80
CA GLU A 469 -11.63 4.75 7.77
C GLU A 469 -12.99 4.32 8.34
N PRO A 470 -14.07 5.08 8.12
CA PRO A 470 -15.40 4.66 8.53
C PRO A 470 -15.75 3.32 7.88
N THR A 471 -16.29 2.41 8.70
CA THR A 471 -16.72 1.07 8.28
C THR A 471 -17.74 1.19 7.14
N GLY A 472 -17.33 0.76 5.94
CA GLY A 472 -18.12 0.88 4.70
C GLY A 472 -17.27 1.12 3.44
N PHE A 473 -16.02 1.61 3.58
CA PHE A 473 -15.10 1.80 2.44
C PHE A 473 -14.23 0.57 2.11
N ALA A 474 -13.90 -0.24 3.13
CA ALA A 474 -13.13 -1.48 2.94
C ALA A 474 -14.01 -2.67 2.51
N ALA A 475 -15.31 -2.66 2.85
CA ALA A 475 -16.23 -3.77 2.59
C ALA A 475 -16.80 -3.79 1.16
N THR A 476 -16.63 -2.73 0.38
CA THR A 476 -16.99 -2.69 -1.04
C THR A 476 -15.82 -3.01 -1.97
N ASN A 477 -14.63 -3.28 -1.41
CA ASN A 477 -13.42 -3.56 -2.20
C ASN A 477 -12.88 -4.98 -2.05
N ILE A 478 -13.37 -5.79 -1.11
CA ILE A 478 -12.98 -7.20 -0.95
C ILE A 478 -14.12 -7.97 -0.29
N THR A 479 -15.03 -8.53 -1.08
CA THR A 479 -15.77 -9.76 -0.76
C THR A 479 -15.98 -10.54 -2.02
#